data_AF-A0A4U2PY44-F1
#
_entry.id   AF-A0A4U2PY44-F1
#
_cell.length_a   1.000
_cell.length_b   1.000
_cell.length_c   1.000
_cell.angle_alpha   90.00
_cell.angle_beta   90.00
_cell.angle_gamma   90.00
#
_symmetry.space_group_name_H-M   'P 1'
#
loop_
_entity.id
_entity.type
_entity.pdbx_description
1 polymer ?
#
loop_
_entity_poly.entity_id
_entity_poly.type
_entity_poly.pdbx_seq_one_letter_code
_entity_poly.pdbx_strand_id
1 'polypeptide(L)'
;MAQAEFSLINLLYIFEQGINDDEWLVKGKGTVRLLPHFEQKDYFLKFYFDYYVDNFFYKVSSALDVLSHISNRLYNWNMYEPSFKKCWDQKESESTVKLSNEQLYFALREIIDKPIYKDFRRIRNDFTHNHPPSSPTSGVIFYKDKERPVTNLGGEEYRITKSLSGDHIVYTSSGEIKKMVLEVWELLIDVIDVVNEHMR
;
A
#
# COMPACT_ATOMS: atom_id res chain seq x y z
N MET A 1 -15.26 8.78 -1.74
CA MET A 1 -14.54 9.36 -0.58
C MET A 1 -15.11 8.93 0.76
N ALA A 2 -16.41 9.10 1.04
CA ALA A 2 -17.00 8.79 2.35
C ALA A 2 -16.65 7.41 2.95
N GLN A 3 -16.48 6.37 2.13
CA GLN A 3 -16.08 5.04 2.63
C GLN A 3 -14.59 4.96 3.03
N ALA A 4 -13.69 5.64 2.32
CA ALA A 4 -12.27 5.70 2.70
C ALA A 4 -12.10 6.52 3.98
N GLU A 5 -12.83 7.65 4.07
CA GLU A 5 -12.88 8.49 5.27
C GLU A 5 -13.44 7.70 6.47
N PHE A 6 -14.51 6.92 6.29
CA PHE A 6 -15.03 6.06 7.34
C PHE A 6 -14.00 5.04 7.82
N SER A 7 -13.28 4.38 6.91
CA SER A 7 -12.19 3.47 7.29
C SER A 7 -11.07 4.20 8.04
N LEU A 8 -10.70 5.41 7.60
CA LEU A 8 -9.70 6.25 8.26
C LEU A 8 -10.10 6.63 9.68
N ILE A 9 -11.34 7.05 9.90
CA ILE A 9 -11.83 7.40 11.23
C ILE A 9 -11.79 6.18 12.16
N ASN A 10 -12.24 5.02 11.68
CA ASN A 10 -12.26 3.80 12.49
C ASN A 10 -10.86 3.30 12.82
N LEU A 11 -9.92 3.26 11.86
CA LEU A 11 -8.56 2.82 12.16
C LEU A 11 -7.85 3.76 13.13
N LEU A 12 -8.08 5.07 13.02
CA LEU A 12 -7.53 6.05 13.98
C LEU A 12 -8.14 5.84 15.37
N TYR A 13 -9.46 5.68 15.45
CA TYR A 13 -10.14 5.41 16.72
C TYR A 13 -9.65 4.13 17.40
N ILE A 14 -9.39 3.06 16.64
CA ILE A 14 -8.84 1.81 17.17
C ILE A 14 -7.39 2.00 17.62
N PHE A 15 -6.58 2.71 16.85
CA PHE A 15 -5.20 3.00 17.20
C PHE A 15 -5.08 3.75 18.53
N GLU A 16 -5.93 4.76 18.75
CA GLU A 16 -5.92 5.56 19.99
C GLU A 16 -6.35 4.74 21.23
N GLN A 17 -6.94 3.56 21.06
CA GLN A 17 -7.20 2.65 22.18
C GLN A 17 -5.92 1.94 22.69
N GLY A 18 -4.80 2.06 21.97
CA GLY A 18 -3.49 1.56 22.34
C GLY A 18 -3.24 0.14 21.87
N ILE A 19 -2.44 -0.02 20.81
CA ILE A 19 -1.93 -1.30 20.32
C ILE A 19 -0.45 -1.39 20.67
N ASN A 20 -0.06 -2.37 21.49
CA ASN A 20 1.31 -2.46 22.02
C ASN A 20 2.27 -3.22 21.08
N ASP A 21 2.40 -2.76 19.83
CA ASP A 21 3.23 -3.41 18.79
C ASP A 21 4.54 -2.68 18.44
N ASP A 22 4.92 -1.65 19.18
CA ASP A 22 6.18 -0.93 18.96
C ASP A 22 7.40 -1.84 19.18
N GLU A 23 7.43 -2.59 20.30
CA GLU A 23 8.44 -3.62 20.55
C GLU A 23 7.91 -5.00 20.14
N TRP A 24 7.70 -5.20 18.83
CA TRP A 24 7.11 -6.45 18.31
C TRP A 24 8.07 -7.66 18.30
N LEU A 25 9.39 -7.47 18.49
CA LEU A 25 10.39 -8.54 18.44
C LEU A 25 11.38 -8.44 19.59
N VAL A 26 11.49 -9.51 20.39
CA VAL A 26 12.52 -9.66 21.43
C VAL A 26 13.35 -10.92 21.15
N LYS A 27 14.67 -10.74 21.03
CA LYS A 27 15.64 -11.82 20.82
C LYS A 27 16.30 -12.20 22.15
N GLY A 28 16.11 -13.44 22.58
CA GLY A 28 16.80 -14.06 23.72
C GLY A 28 17.95 -14.95 23.29
N LYS A 29 18.68 -15.55 24.24
CA LYS A 29 19.73 -16.54 23.95
C LYS A 29 19.10 -17.81 23.35
N GLY A 30 19.04 -17.88 22.02
CA GLY A 30 18.49 -19.00 21.26
C GLY A 30 16.95 -19.02 21.17
N THR A 31 16.27 -17.95 21.58
CA THR A 31 14.81 -17.84 21.51
C THR A 31 14.39 -16.52 20.84
N VAL A 32 13.28 -16.55 20.12
CA VAL A 32 12.67 -15.37 19.51
C VAL A 32 11.24 -15.26 20.04
N ARG A 33 10.87 -14.09 20.57
CA ARG A 33 9.51 -13.80 21.01
C ARG A 33 8.92 -12.70 20.14
N LEU A 34 7.77 -12.98 19.56
CA LEU A 34 6.99 -12.03 18.76
C LEU A 34 5.88 -11.45 19.62
N LEU A 35 5.59 -10.17 19.43
CA LEU A 35 4.54 -9.41 20.12
C LEU A 35 4.58 -9.68 21.64
N PRO A 36 5.75 -9.48 22.29
CA PRO A 36 5.99 -9.87 23.68
C PRO A 36 5.04 -9.23 24.70
N HIS A 37 4.49 -8.06 24.35
CA HIS A 37 3.62 -7.25 25.20
C HIS A 37 2.13 -7.35 24.83
N PHE A 38 1.77 -8.19 23.85
CA PHE A 38 0.37 -8.33 23.46
C PHE A 38 -0.43 -9.05 24.54
N GLU A 39 -1.48 -8.39 25.00
CA GLU A 39 -2.58 -8.99 25.73
C GLU A 39 -3.71 -9.38 24.75
N GLN A 40 -4.71 -10.11 25.22
CA GLN A 40 -5.86 -10.51 24.37
C GLN A 40 -6.54 -9.31 23.70
N LYS A 41 -6.60 -8.15 24.39
CA LYS A 41 -7.14 -6.91 23.84
C LYS A 41 -6.33 -6.42 22.63
N ASP A 42 -5.00 -6.54 22.65
CA ASP A 42 -4.13 -6.05 21.59
C ASP A 42 -4.33 -6.87 20.31
N TYR A 43 -4.51 -8.19 20.43
CA TYR A 43 -4.87 -9.03 19.28
C TYR A 43 -6.21 -8.61 18.65
N PHE A 44 -7.21 -8.32 19.50
CA PHE A 44 -8.51 -7.86 19.05
C PHE A 44 -8.42 -6.49 18.34
N LEU A 45 -7.78 -5.51 18.99
CA LEU A 45 -7.57 -4.18 18.42
C LEU A 45 -6.78 -4.25 17.12
N LYS A 46 -5.69 -5.04 17.09
CA LYS A 46 -4.85 -5.22 15.91
C LYS A 46 -5.62 -5.82 14.74
N PHE A 47 -6.46 -6.82 14.98
CA PHE A 47 -7.30 -7.41 13.94
C PHE A 47 -8.22 -6.37 13.28
N TYR A 48 -8.93 -5.57 14.07
CA TYR A 48 -9.81 -4.53 13.52
C TYR A 48 -9.03 -3.39 12.87
N PHE A 49 -7.90 -2.99 13.46
CA PHE A 49 -7.02 -1.99 12.87
C PHE A 49 -6.59 -2.41 11.47
N ASP A 50 -6.06 -3.62 11.32
CA ASP A 50 -5.61 -4.16 10.04
C ASP A 50 -6.75 -4.29 9.03
N TYR A 51 -7.93 -4.71 9.49
CA TYR A 51 -9.14 -4.75 8.66
C TYR A 51 -9.50 -3.38 8.09
N TYR A 52 -9.46 -2.33 8.91
CA TYR A 52 -9.77 -0.97 8.42
C TYR A 52 -8.66 -0.37 7.58
N VAL A 53 -7.39 -0.75 7.81
CA VAL A 53 -6.25 -0.37 6.96
C VAL A 53 -6.40 -0.96 5.56
N ASP A 54 -6.70 -2.26 5.44
CA ASP A 54 -6.91 -2.89 4.14
C ASP A 54 -8.09 -2.24 3.40
N ASN A 55 -9.21 -2.04 4.10
CA ASN A 55 -10.35 -1.33 3.52
C ASN A 55 -9.99 0.08 3.07
N PHE A 56 -9.26 0.85 3.88
CA PHE A 56 -8.82 2.20 3.52
C PHE A 56 -8.01 2.17 2.22
N PHE A 57 -6.97 1.34 2.15
CA PHE A 57 -6.11 1.25 0.97
C PHE A 57 -6.87 0.75 -0.27
N TYR A 58 -7.78 -0.22 -0.11
CA TYR A 58 -8.65 -0.68 -1.18
C TYR A 58 -9.54 0.45 -1.72
N LYS A 59 -10.13 1.26 -0.84
CA LYS A 59 -11.01 2.37 -1.24
C LYS A 59 -10.22 3.51 -1.89
N VAL A 60 -9.02 3.82 -1.40
CA VAL A 60 -8.12 4.79 -2.06
C VAL A 60 -7.72 4.30 -3.45
N SER A 61 -7.27 3.04 -3.58
CA SER A 61 -6.89 2.47 -4.88
C SER A 61 -8.05 2.51 -5.87
N SER A 62 -9.26 2.16 -5.40
CA SER A 62 -10.46 2.18 -6.22
C SER A 62 -10.85 3.60 -6.65
N ALA A 63 -10.69 4.59 -5.76
CA ALA A 63 -10.93 5.99 -6.11
C ALA A 63 -9.99 6.48 -7.22
N LEU A 64 -8.70 6.15 -7.11
CA LEU A 64 -7.69 6.47 -8.14
C LEU A 64 -8.02 5.80 -9.49
N ASP A 65 -8.41 4.53 -9.49
CA ASP A 65 -8.79 3.84 -10.72
C ASP A 65 -10.07 4.44 -11.33
N VAL A 66 -11.06 4.82 -10.52
CA VAL A 66 -12.27 5.53 -11.00
C VAL A 66 -11.91 6.85 -11.66
N LEU A 67 -11.03 7.65 -11.07
CA LEU A 67 -10.54 8.89 -11.70
C LEU A 67 -9.94 8.59 -13.07
N SER A 68 -9.15 7.53 -13.18
CA SER A 68 -8.51 7.12 -14.44
C SER A 68 -9.51 6.69 -15.51
N HIS A 69 -10.57 5.97 -15.11
CA HIS A 69 -11.67 5.63 -16.00
C HIS A 69 -12.41 6.87 -16.52
N ILE A 70 -12.66 7.84 -15.63
CA ILE A 70 -13.31 9.11 -15.98
C ILE A 70 -12.43 9.90 -16.96
N SER A 71 -11.14 10.09 -16.65
CA SER A 71 -10.21 10.81 -17.52
C SER A 71 -10.02 10.12 -18.87
N ASN A 72 -9.89 8.78 -18.90
CA ASN A 72 -9.79 8.00 -20.14
C ASN A 72 -10.99 8.23 -21.08
N ARG A 73 -12.20 8.40 -20.52
CA ARG A 73 -13.40 8.72 -21.29
C ARG A 73 -13.48 10.18 -21.70
N LEU A 74 -13.19 11.11 -20.80
CA LEU A 74 -13.29 12.54 -21.09
C LEU A 74 -12.31 13.00 -22.16
N TYR A 75 -11.10 12.46 -22.16
CA TYR A 75 -10.06 12.79 -23.13
C TYR A 75 -9.94 11.79 -24.29
N ASN A 76 -10.83 10.80 -24.38
CA ASN A 76 -10.86 9.77 -25.43
C ASN A 76 -9.52 9.06 -25.66
N TRP A 77 -8.79 8.72 -24.59
CA TRP A 77 -7.49 8.03 -24.72
C TRP A 77 -7.61 6.60 -25.26
N ASN A 78 -8.82 6.03 -25.28
CA ASN A 78 -9.12 4.67 -25.77
C ASN A 78 -8.27 3.58 -25.11
N MET A 79 -7.86 3.78 -23.85
CA MET A 79 -7.13 2.76 -23.10
C MET A 79 -8.06 1.61 -22.71
N TYR A 80 -7.61 0.38 -22.97
CA TYR A 80 -8.26 -0.84 -22.51
C TYR A 80 -7.92 -1.08 -21.03
N GLU A 81 -8.96 -1.22 -20.18
CA GLU A 81 -8.83 -1.40 -18.73
C GLU A 81 -7.88 -0.37 -18.08
N PRO A 82 -8.25 0.92 -18.10
CA PRO A 82 -7.42 1.97 -17.50
C PRO A 82 -7.32 1.73 -15.99
N SER A 83 -6.14 2.01 -15.46
CA SER A 83 -5.88 2.09 -14.03
C SER A 83 -5.01 3.30 -13.78
N PHE A 84 -4.95 3.77 -12.54
CA PHE A 84 -4.18 4.96 -12.21
C PHE A 84 -2.72 4.84 -12.65
N LYS A 85 -2.09 3.72 -12.33
CA LYS A 85 -0.73 3.47 -12.81
C LYS A 85 -0.65 3.46 -14.34
N LYS A 86 -1.54 2.75 -15.04
CA LYS A 86 -1.49 2.62 -16.51
C LYS A 86 -1.66 3.94 -17.25
N CYS A 87 -2.46 4.87 -16.73
CA CYS A 87 -2.69 6.16 -17.39
C CYS A 87 -1.46 7.06 -17.29
N TRP A 88 -0.79 7.08 -16.15
CA TRP A 88 0.19 8.12 -15.82
C TRP A 88 1.65 7.64 -15.85
N ASP A 89 1.89 6.32 -15.78
CA ASP A 89 3.24 5.70 -15.84
C ASP A 89 3.67 5.33 -17.28
N GLN A 90 2.95 5.84 -18.29
CA GLN A 90 3.33 5.60 -19.70
C GLN A 90 4.59 6.39 -20.05
N LYS A 91 5.43 5.81 -20.92
CA LYS A 91 6.57 6.54 -21.52
C LYS A 91 6.05 7.79 -22.23
N GLU A 92 6.75 8.91 -22.05
CA GLU A 92 6.32 10.21 -22.60
C GLU A 92 6.07 10.18 -24.11
N SER A 93 6.90 9.45 -24.85
CA SER A 93 6.80 9.34 -26.31
C SER A 93 5.57 8.55 -26.78
N GLU A 94 4.93 7.81 -25.89
CA GLU A 94 3.80 6.91 -26.18
C GLU A 94 2.53 7.33 -25.43
N SER A 95 2.61 8.37 -24.60
CA SER A 95 1.53 8.77 -23.70
C SER A 95 0.45 9.56 -24.42
N THR A 96 -0.67 8.90 -24.72
CA THR A 96 -1.89 9.58 -25.20
C THR A 96 -2.42 10.59 -24.20
N VAL A 97 -2.13 10.37 -22.92
CA VAL A 97 -2.42 11.31 -21.82
C VAL A 97 -1.63 12.59 -21.99
N LYS A 98 -0.30 12.52 -22.14
CA LYS A 98 0.56 13.70 -22.35
C LYS A 98 0.13 14.49 -23.58
N LEU A 99 -0.18 13.81 -24.67
CA LEU A 99 -0.66 14.45 -25.91
C LEU A 99 -1.99 15.20 -25.72
N SER A 100 -2.87 14.72 -24.84
CA SER A 100 -4.16 15.36 -24.56
C SER A 100 -4.07 16.51 -23.55
N ASN A 101 -3.22 16.36 -22.52
CA ASN A 101 -3.07 17.31 -21.43
C ASN A 101 -1.70 17.11 -20.77
N GLU A 102 -0.70 17.84 -21.27
CA GLU A 102 0.69 17.71 -20.82
C GLU A 102 0.86 18.13 -19.35
N GLN A 103 0.17 19.19 -18.91
CA GLN A 103 0.24 19.70 -17.54
C GLN A 103 -0.29 18.66 -16.55
N LEU A 104 -1.47 18.10 -16.83
CA LEU A 104 -2.06 17.05 -16.00
C LEU A 104 -1.18 15.79 -15.96
N TYR A 105 -0.58 15.41 -17.09
CA TYR A 105 0.32 14.27 -17.16
C TYR A 105 1.53 14.43 -16.22
N PHE A 106 2.23 15.58 -16.30
CA PHE A 106 3.41 15.80 -15.45
C PHE A 106 3.03 15.91 -13.97
N ALA A 107 1.95 16.63 -13.64
CA ALA A 107 1.50 16.79 -12.26
C ALA A 107 1.17 15.43 -11.60
N LEU A 108 0.45 14.54 -12.29
CA LEU A 108 0.11 13.23 -11.73
C LEU A 108 1.29 12.24 -11.75
N ARG A 109 2.22 12.38 -12.70
CA ARG A 109 3.44 11.58 -12.72
C ARG A 109 4.34 11.89 -11.53
N GLU A 110 4.49 13.17 -11.17
CA GLU A 110 5.21 13.57 -9.95
C GLU A 110 4.63 12.88 -8.70
N ILE A 111 3.30 12.77 -8.61
CA ILE A 111 2.65 12.07 -7.50
C ILE A 111 2.97 10.57 -7.49
N ILE A 112 2.95 9.90 -8.64
CA ILE A 112 3.26 8.47 -8.75
C ILE A 112 4.72 8.18 -8.42
N ASP A 113 5.60 9.13 -8.71
CA ASP A 113 7.01 8.99 -8.41
C ASP A 113 7.34 9.16 -6.92
N LYS A 114 6.43 9.76 -6.13
CA LYS A 114 6.57 9.89 -4.67
C LYS A 114 6.77 8.50 -4.03
N PRO A 115 7.73 8.33 -3.10
CA PRO A 115 7.95 7.07 -2.39
C PRO A 115 6.68 6.51 -1.74
N ILE A 116 5.87 7.39 -1.13
CA ILE A 116 4.62 7.01 -0.47
C ILE A 116 3.63 6.32 -1.41
N TYR A 117 3.54 6.74 -2.68
CA TYR A 117 2.68 6.07 -3.66
C TYR A 117 3.17 4.64 -3.92
N LYS A 118 4.49 4.47 -4.09
CA LYS A 118 5.13 3.18 -4.34
C LYS A 118 4.93 2.24 -3.15
N ASP A 119 5.10 2.74 -1.92
CA ASP A 119 4.87 1.97 -0.70
C ASP A 119 3.41 1.59 -0.50
N PHE A 120 2.48 2.52 -0.72
CA PHE A 120 1.05 2.26 -0.72
C PHE A 120 0.67 1.11 -1.68
N ARG A 121 1.13 1.18 -2.93
CA ARG A 121 0.82 0.14 -3.93
C ARG A 121 1.42 -1.21 -3.53
N ARG A 122 2.62 -1.21 -2.96
CA ARG A 122 3.27 -2.43 -2.45
C ARG A 122 2.48 -3.03 -1.29
N ILE A 123 2.16 -2.24 -0.27
CA ILE A 123 1.45 -2.73 0.92
C ILE A 123 0.04 -3.20 0.59
N ARG A 124 -0.69 -2.49 -0.26
CA ARG A 124 -2.00 -2.96 -0.74
C ARG A 124 -1.88 -4.31 -1.45
N ASN A 125 -0.84 -4.47 -2.29
CA ASN A 125 -0.60 -5.74 -2.97
C ASN A 125 -0.34 -6.85 -1.95
N ASP A 126 0.42 -6.56 -0.90
CA ASP A 126 0.73 -7.52 0.16
C ASP A 126 -0.52 -7.92 0.96
N PHE A 127 -1.41 -6.97 1.29
CA PHE A 127 -2.70 -7.26 1.92
C PHE A 127 -3.63 -8.11 1.02
N THR A 128 -3.66 -7.86 -0.29
CA THR A 128 -4.61 -8.52 -1.20
C THR A 128 -4.14 -9.90 -1.66
N HIS A 129 -2.84 -10.06 -1.90
CA HIS A 129 -2.30 -11.21 -2.64
C HIS A 129 -1.20 -11.97 -1.88
N ASN A 130 -0.58 -11.38 -0.84
CA ASN A 130 0.50 -11.99 -0.09
C ASN A 130 0.13 -12.11 1.40
N HIS A 131 1.15 -11.99 2.26
CA HIS A 131 0.96 -11.89 3.70
C HIS A 131 0.88 -10.42 4.11
N PRO A 132 -0.11 -10.04 4.94
CA PRO A 132 -0.19 -8.69 5.48
C PRO A 132 1.12 -8.30 6.20
N PRO A 133 1.66 -7.11 5.93
CA PRO A 133 2.88 -6.62 6.58
C PRO A 133 2.70 -6.41 8.09
N SER A 134 1.45 -6.36 8.55
CA SER A 134 1.02 -6.25 9.94
C SER A 134 0.94 -7.59 10.67
N SER A 135 1.32 -8.70 10.03
CA SER A 135 1.36 -10.04 10.63
C SER A 135 2.79 -10.57 10.61
N PRO A 136 3.38 -10.94 11.77
CA PRO A 136 4.71 -11.54 11.78
C PRO A 136 4.69 -12.86 11.01
N THR A 137 5.47 -12.96 9.93
CA THR A 137 5.57 -14.20 9.14
C THR A 137 6.87 -14.93 9.42
N SER A 138 6.91 -16.24 9.18
CA SER A 138 8.13 -17.05 9.30
C SER A 138 9.10 -16.74 8.17
N GLY A 139 9.70 -15.55 8.18
CA GLY A 139 10.83 -15.15 7.34
C GLY A 139 10.75 -15.54 5.86
N VAL A 140 9.57 -15.61 5.26
CA VAL A 140 9.50 -15.80 3.80
C VAL A 140 9.93 -14.47 3.18
N ILE A 141 11.22 -14.35 2.91
CA ILE A 141 11.83 -13.12 2.43
C ILE A 141 11.66 -13.05 0.91
N PHE A 142 10.91 -12.06 0.46
CA PHE A 142 10.82 -11.68 -0.94
C PHE A 142 12.12 -10.95 -1.35
N TYR A 143 13.10 -11.67 -1.89
CA TYR A 143 14.29 -11.05 -2.49
C TYR A 143 14.08 -10.82 -3.99
N LYS A 144 14.59 -9.69 -4.51
CA LYS A 144 14.61 -9.36 -5.95
C LYS A 144 15.91 -9.80 -6.65
N ASP A 145 16.69 -10.72 -6.06
CA ASP A 145 18.04 -11.04 -6.52
C ASP A 145 18.19 -12.45 -7.09
N LYS A 146 18.88 -12.52 -8.24
CA LYS A 146 18.83 -13.55 -9.29
C LYS A 146 19.64 -14.83 -9.03
N GLU A 147 19.69 -15.34 -7.80
CA GLU A 147 20.38 -16.62 -7.51
C GLU A 147 19.46 -17.60 -6.75
N ARG A 148 18.84 -18.51 -7.54
CA ARG A 148 17.84 -19.60 -7.29
C ARG A 148 17.82 -20.27 -5.88
N PRO A 149 16.68 -20.84 -5.38
CA PRO A 149 15.68 -21.65 -6.10
C PRO A 149 14.22 -21.18 -6.08
N VAL A 150 13.45 -21.73 -7.03
CA VAL A 150 12.32 -21.15 -7.77
C VAL A 150 10.98 -21.73 -7.34
N THR A 151 9.99 -20.86 -7.07
CA THR A 151 8.56 -21.16 -7.22
C THR A 151 7.88 -19.95 -7.86
N ASN A 152 7.12 -20.20 -8.94
CA ASN A 152 6.38 -19.16 -9.68
C ASN A 152 5.05 -18.86 -8.98
N LEU A 153 4.91 -17.67 -8.40
CA LEU A 153 3.64 -17.12 -7.90
C LEU A 153 3.37 -15.78 -8.59
N GLY A 154 2.49 -15.77 -9.60
CA GLY A 154 2.05 -14.51 -10.23
C GLY A 154 3.06 -13.81 -11.14
N GLY A 155 4.14 -14.47 -11.57
CA GLY A 155 5.04 -13.96 -12.61
C GLY A 155 6.28 -13.19 -12.14
N GLU A 156 6.51 -13.08 -10.83
CA GLU A 156 7.80 -12.65 -10.27
C GLU A 156 8.55 -13.83 -9.63
N GLU A 157 9.90 -13.76 -9.55
CA GLU A 157 10.76 -14.81 -8.99
C GLU A 157 11.00 -14.58 -7.48
N TYR A 158 10.85 -15.62 -6.64
CA TYR A 158 10.95 -15.51 -5.17
C TYR A 158 11.90 -16.52 -4.53
N ARG A 159 12.44 -16.15 -3.35
CA ARG A 159 13.22 -17.02 -2.44
C ARG A 159 12.41 -17.32 -1.17
N ILE A 160 12.41 -18.57 -0.71
CA ILE A 160 11.79 -18.97 0.56
C ILE A 160 12.89 -19.40 1.52
N THR A 161 13.07 -18.70 2.63
CA THR A 161 14.01 -19.09 3.71
C THR A 161 13.28 -19.20 5.04
N LYS A 162 13.18 -20.37 5.65
CA LYS A 162 12.73 -20.47 7.05
C LYS A 162 13.84 -19.96 7.96
N SER A 163 13.73 -18.72 8.46
CA SER A 163 14.64 -18.21 9.49
C SER A 163 14.12 -18.58 10.89
N LEU A 164 14.89 -19.37 11.63
CA LEU A 164 14.65 -19.67 13.04
C LEU A 164 15.30 -18.62 13.98
N SER A 165 16.11 -17.69 13.44
CA SER A 165 16.86 -16.68 14.22
C SER A 165 16.12 -15.34 14.38
N GLY A 166 15.01 -15.14 13.66
CA GLY A 166 14.24 -13.89 13.72
C GLY A 166 14.89 -12.71 12.98
N ASP A 167 16.04 -12.89 12.33
CA ASP A 167 16.77 -11.85 11.58
C ASP A 167 16.07 -11.40 10.29
N HIS A 168 15.00 -12.11 9.92
CA HIS A 168 14.33 -11.98 8.64
C HIS A 168 12.80 -11.87 8.76
N ILE A 169 12.29 -11.74 9.99
CA ILE A 169 10.88 -11.45 10.22
C ILE A 169 10.70 -9.96 9.92
N VAL A 170 9.78 -9.64 9.03
CA VAL A 170 9.40 -8.27 8.71
C VAL A 170 8.03 -8.03 9.29
N TYR A 171 7.87 -6.91 9.99
CA TYR A 171 6.62 -6.48 10.59
C TYR A 171 6.58 -4.96 10.49
N THR A 172 5.43 -4.42 10.11
CA THR A 172 5.16 -2.98 10.13
C THR A 172 4.21 -2.70 11.29
N SER A 173 4.66 -1.87 12.24
CA SER A 173 3.87 -1.56 13.43
C SER A 173 2.63 -0.74 13.10
N SER A 174 1.66 -0.75 14.00
CA SER A 174 0.45 0.04 13.84
C SER A 174 0.76 1.53 13.80
N GLY A 175 1.81 1.99 14.48
CA GLY A 175 2.31 3.37 14.41
C GLY A 175 2.87 3.73 13.03
N GLU A 176 3.66 2.83 12.44
CA GLU A 176 4.20 3.01 11.08
C GLU A 176 3.08 3.01 10.03
N ILE A 177 2.11 2.10 10.15
CA ILE A 177 0.94 2.04 9.26
C ILE A 177 0.09 3.30 9.41
N LYS A 178 -0.16 3.79 10.62
CA LYS A 178 -0.91 5.05 10.85
C LYS A 178 -0.28 6.21 10.10
N LYS A 179 1.04 6.39 10.21
CA LYS A 179 1.76 7.45 9.50
C LYS A 179 1.56 7.33 7.99
N MET A 180 1.73 6.13 7.45
CA MET A 180 1.54 5.87 6.03
C MET A 180 0.11 6.16 5.55
N VAL A 181 -0.89 5.72 6.31
CA VAL A 181 -2.31 5.96 5.99
C VAL A 181 -2.60 7.46 5.88
N LEU A 182 -2.05 8.28 6.78
CA LEU A 182 -2.22 9.73 6.74
C LEU A 182 -1.53 10.34 5.51
N GLU A 183 -0.30 9.95 5.20
CA GLU A 183 0.40 10.42 4.00
C GLU A 183 -0.32 9.98 2.70
N VAL A 184 -0.92 8.79 2.69
CA VAL A 184 -1.74 8.32 1.55
C VAL A 184 -3.04 9.11 1.43
N TRP A 185 -3.62 9.52 2.55
CA TRP A 185 -4.81 10.38 2.55
C TRP A 185 -4.49 11.75 1.96
N GLU A 186 -3.39 12.37 2.37
CA GLU A 186 -2.89 13.62 1.78
C GLU A 186 -2.61 13.46 0.28
N LEU A 187 -1.97 12.36 -0.13
CA LEU A 187 -1.75 12.05 -1.54
C LEU A 187 -3.05 11.96 -2.34
N LEU A 188 -4.11 11.38 -1.77
CA LEU A 188 -5.41 11.31 -2.45
C LEU A 188 -6.01 12.71 -2.64
N ILE A 189 -5.87 13.60 -1.64
CA ILE A 189 -6.30 14.99 -1.74
C ILE A 189 -5.53 15.71 -2.85
N ASP A 190 -4.19 15.60 -2.87
CA ASP A 190 -3.34 16.17 -3.93
C ASP A 190 -3.81 15.75 -5.33
N VAL A 191 -4.09 14.45 -5.52
CA VAL A 191 -4.56 13.93 -6.82
C VAL A 191 -5.90 14.54 -7.21
N ILE A 192 -6.84 14.65 -6.26
CA ILE A 192 -8.18 15.20 -6.52
C ILE A 192 -8.08 16.67 -6.88
N ASP A 193 -7.24 17.44 -6.19
CA ASP A 193 -7.05 18.87 -6.46
C ASP A 193 -6.43 19.09 -7.85
N VAL A 194 -5.36 18.35 -8.17
CA VAL A 194 -4.74 18.37 -9.51
C VAL A 194 -5.77 18.03 -10.60
N VAL A 195 -6.55 16.96 -10.41
CA VAL A 195 -7.58 16.56 -11.36
C VAL A 195 -8.65 17.64 -11.51
N ASN A 196 -9.14 18.21 -10.41
CA ASN A 196 -10.17 19.25 -10.43
C ASN A 196 -9.71 20.54 -11.10
N GLU A 197 -8.44 20.92 -10.96
CA GLU A 197 -7.87 22.09 -11.61
C GLU A 197 -7.79 21.93 -13.13
N HIS A 198 -7.46 20.73 -13.61
CA HIS A 198 -7.16 20.47 -15.02
C HIS A 198 -8.32 19.87 -15.82
N MET A 199 -9.41 19.44 -15.14
CA MET A 199 -10.60 18.85 -15.77
C MET A 199 -11.82 19.78 -15.79
N ARG A 200 -11.63 21.07 -15.47
CA ARG A 200 -12.59 22.15 -15.75
C ARG A 200 -12.50 22.61 -17.20
#